data_AF-A0A960QIG9-F1
#
_entry.id   AF-A0A960QIG9-F1
#
_cell.length_a   1.000
_cell.length_b   1.000
_cell.length_c   1.000
_cell.angle_alpha   90.00
_cell.angle_beta   90.00
_cell.angle_gamma   90.00
#
_symmetry.space_group_name_H-M   'P 1'
#
loop_
_entity.id
_entity.type
_entity.pdbx_description
1 polymer ?
#
loop_
_entity_poly.entity_id
_entity_poly.type
_entity_poly.pdbx_seq_one_letter_code
_entity_poly.pdbx_strand_id
1 'polypeptide(L)'
;MLNEKIRSGWLPFALQTFLSAFSMLVAWCALDWYAVTRSDYPENVHDGDFLLILLPLLGMGAIFISNRAFHLRQAPATLIAITLASIPLAFALILYLGISFHLWIGGTL
;
A
#
# COMPACT_ATOMS: atom_id res chain seq x y z
N MET A 1 3.10 30.93 -5.49
CA MET A 1 2.94 30.11 -4.27
C MET A 1 2.91 28.59 -4.52
N LEU A 2 2.27 28.07 -5.58
CA LEU A 2 2.31 26.61 -5.88
C LEU A 2 3.74 26.07 -6.17
N ASN A 3 4.57 26.87 -6.83
CA ASN A 3 5.93 26.46 -7.22
C ASN A 3 6.92 26.26 -6.04
N GLU A 4 6.68 26.88 -4.89
CA GLU A 4 7.56 26.75 -3.72
C GLU A 4 7.19 25.54 -2.84
N LYS A 5 5.91 25.17 -2.77
CA LYS A 5 5.46 23.95 -2.09
C LYS A 5 5.91 22.67 -2.81
N ILE A 6 6.08 22.71 -4.14
CA ILE A 6 6.67 21.61 -4.91
C ILE A 6 8.17 21.45 -4.59
N ARG A 7 8.87 22.56 -4.29
CA ARG A 7 10.30 22.57 -3.92
C ARG A 7 10.57 22.20 -2.45
N SER A 8 9.57 22.22 -1.57
CA SER A 8 9.78 22.07 -0.11
C SER A 8 10.02 20.63 0.36
N GLY A 9 10.10 19.63 -0.53
CA GLY A 9 10.34 18.22 -0.18
C GLY A 9 9.14 17.49 0.45
N TRP A 10 8.22 18.21 1.08
CA TRP A 10 7.01 17.67 1.72
C TRP A 10 6.00 17.07 0.75
N LEU A 11 5.82 17.69 -0.42
CA LEU A 11 4.87 17.18 -1.41
C LEU A 11 5.31 15.83 -2.01
N PRO A 12 6.57 15.66 -2.46
CA PRO A 12 7.09 14.34 -2.83
C PRO A 12 6.97 13.32 -1.70
N PHE A 13 7.29 13.71 -0.46
CA PHE A 13 7.20 12.83 0.70
C PHE A 13 5.76 12.32 0.92
N ALA A 14 4.78 13.22 0.98
CA ALA A 14 3.38 12.87 1.21
C ALA A 14 2.82 12.00 0.07
N LEU A 15 3.13 12.37 -1.18
CA LEU A 15 2.70 11.61 -2.35
C LEU A 15 3.27 10.18 -2.33
N GLN A 16 4.56 10.02 -2.07
CA GLN A 16 5.19 8.70 -2.04
C GLN A 16 4.73 7.85 -0.85
N THR A 17 4.46 8.48 0.28
CA THR A 17 3.87 7.82 1.45
C THR A 17 2.49 7.27 1.09
N PHE A 18 1.65 8.08 0.44
CA PHE A 18 0.34 7.67 -0.04
C PHE A 18 0.44 6.57 -1.10
N LEU A 19 1.29 6.72 -2.13
CA LEU A 19 1.46 5.72 -3.18
C LEU A 19 1.94 4.37 -2.64
N SER A 20 2.91 4.40 -1.71
CA SER A 20 3.38 3.20 -1.00
C SER A 20 2.22 2.55 -0.24
N ALA A 21 1.53 3.30 0.61
CA ALA A 21 0.43 2.77 1.42
C ALA A 21 -0.74 2.25 0.56
N PHE A 22 -1.09 2.96 -0.50
CA PHE A 22 -2.14 2.58 -1.43
C PHE A 22 -1.77 1.31 -2.21
N SER A 23 -0.51 1.13 -2.61
CA SER A 23 -0.07 -0.11 -3.24
C SER A 23 -0.19 -1.33 -2.31
N MET A 24 0.07 -1.14 -1.01
CA MET A 24 -0.16 -2.19 0.00
C MET A 24 -1.64 -2.52 0.15
N LEU A 25 -2.53 -1.51 0.16
CA LEU A 25 -3.98 -1.72 0.17
C LEU A 25 -4.42 -2.53 -1.06
N VAL A 26 -4.02 -2.13 -2.27
CA VAL A 26 -4.40 -2.83 -3.50
C VAL A 26 -3.95 -4.29 -3.48
N ALA A 27 -2.72 -4.53 -3.02
CA ALA A 27 -2.20 -5.88 -2.90
C ALA A 27 -2.94 -6.70 -1.84
N TRP A 28 -3.31 -6.10 -0.71
CA TRP A 28 -4.16 -6.74 0.29
C TRP A 28 -5.53 -7.11 -0.30
N CYS A 29 -6.20 -6.19 -0.99
CA CYS A 29 -7.48 -6.47 -1.63
C CYS A 29 -7.38 -7.57 -2.70
N ALA A 30 -6.27 -7.65 -3.42
CA ALA A 30 -6.04 -8.71 -4.39
C ALA A 30 -5.87 -10.08 -3.72
N LEU A 31 -5.14 -10.14 -2.59
CA LEU A 31 -5.01 -11.36 -1.79
C LEU A 31 -6.35 -11.78 -1.19
N ASP A 32 -7.11 -10.83 -0.66
CA ASP A 32 -8.42 -11.05 -0.07
C ASP A 32 -9.41 -11.59 -1.11
N TRP A 33 -9.49 -10.95 -2.28
CA TRP A 33 -10.27 -11.45 -3.42
C TRP A 33 -9.87 -12.87 -3.81
N TYR A 34 -8.57 -13.11 -3.98
CA TYR A 34 -8.07 -14.44 -4.31
C TYR A 34 -8.50 -15.47 -3.27
N ALA A 35 -8.37 -15.17 -1.98
CA ALA A 35 -8.73 -16.08 -0.90
C ALA A 35 -10.24 -16.42 -0.91
N VAL A 36 -11.12 -15.43 -1.08
CA VAL A 36 -12.58 -15.68 -1.10
C VAL A 36 -13.05 -16.42 -2.36
N THR A 37 -12.31 -16.35 -3.47
CA THR A 37 -12.66 -17.05 -4.71
C THR A 37 -12.21 -18.52 -4.77
N ARG A 38 -11.45 -18.99 -3.78
CA ARG A 38 -11.02 -20.39 -3.72
C ARG A 38 -12.18 -21.31 -3.35
N SER A 39 -12.18 -22.52 -3.91
CA SER A 39 -13.22 -23.53 -3.65
C SER A 39 -13.26 -24.05 -2.21
N ASP A 40 -12.18 -23.86 -1.45
CA ASP A 40 -12.02 -24.29 -0.06
C ASP A 40 -12.19 -23.13 0.94
N TYR A 41 -12.80 -22.03 0.50
CA TYR A 41 -13.22 -20.95 1.38
C TYR A 41 -14.48 -21.35 2.18
N PRO A 42 -14.56 -21.06 3.50
CA PRO A 42 -13.60 -20.30 4.32
C PRO A 42 -12.57 -21.17 5.07
N GLU A 43 -12.55 -22.49 4.87
CA GLU A 43 -11.78 -23.45 5.69
C GLU A 43 -10.26 -23.16 5.68
N ASN A 44 -9.71 -22.76 4.52
CA ASN A 44 -8.26 -22.54 4.34
C ASN A 44 -7.89 -21.08 3.99
N VAL A 45 -8.70 -20.11 4.44
CA VAL A 45 -8.48 -18.68 4.11
C VAL A 45 -7.13 -18.14 4.59
N HIS A 46 -6.60 -18.68 5.69
CA HIS A 46 -5.37 -18.21 6.34
C HIS A 46 -4.07 -18.84 5.82
N ASP A 47 -4.14 -19.82 4.91
CA ASP A 47 -2.96 -20.53 4.39
C ASP A 47 -1.96 -19.58 3.67
N GLY A 48 -2.45 -18.43 3.20
CA GLY A 48 -1.68 -17.41 2.49
C GLY A 48 -1.25 -16.22 3.33
N ASP A 49 -1.57 -16.14 4.62
CA ASP A 49 -1.38 -14.92 5.42
C ASP A 49 0.10 -14.51 5.53
N PHE A 50 1.04 -15.46 5.37
CA PHE A 50 2.46 -15.15 5.31
C PHE A 50 2.81 -14.19 4.15
N LEU A 51 2.02 -14.15 3.07
CA LEU A 51 2.21 -13.22 1.95
C LEU A 51 2.01 -11.76 2.37
N LEU A 52 1.32 -11.49 3.48
CA LEU A 52 1.17 -10.14 4.03
C LEU A 52 2.53 -9.51 4.41
N ILE A 53 3.55 -10.34 4.72
CA ILE A 53 4.90 -9.87 4.99
C ILE A 53 5.57 -9.23 3.74
N LEU A 54 5.03 -9.51 2.55
CA LEU A 54 5.54 -8.97 1.28
C LEU A 54 4.93 -7.61 0.94
N LEU A 55 3.83 -7.18 1.59
CA LEU A 55 3.20 -5.88 1.33
C LEU A 55 4.18 -4.71 1.45
N PRO A 56 5.05 -4.62 2.48
CA PRO A 56 6.06 -3.57 2.56
C PRO A 56 7.00 -3.52 1.36
N LEU A 57 7.34 -4.69 0.77
CA LEU A 57 8.20 -4.76 -0.41
C LEU A 57 7.51 -4.17 -1.64
N LEU A 58 6.20 -4.36 -1.78
CA LEU A 58 5.42 -3.73 -2.84
C LEU A 58 5.37 -2.21 -2.67
N GLY A 59 5.20 -1.74 -1.44
CA GLY A 59 5.31 -0.31 -1.11
C GLY A 59 6.67 0.28 -1.47
N MET A 60 7.77 -0.44 -1.16
CA MET A 60 9.12 -0.06 -1.59
C MET A 60 9.25 0.00 -3.12
N GLY A 61 8.63 -0.93 -3.83
CA GLY A 61 8.53 -0.91 -5.30
C GLY A 61 7.84 0.36 -5.81
N ALA A 62 6.74 0.79 -5.19
CA ALA A 62 6.04 2.02 -5.53
C ALA A 62 6.92 3.27 -5.28
N ILE A 63 7.68 3.29 -4.17
CA ILE A 63 8.64 4.36 -3.89
C ILE A 63 9.75 4.40 -4.97
N PHE A 64 10.30 3.24 -5.35
CA PHE A 64 11.30 3.15 -6.40
C PHE A 64 10.79 3.65 -7.76
N ILE A 65 9.60 3.19 -8.18
CA ILE A 65 8.97 3.59 -9.44
C ILE A 65 8.70 5.09 -9.44
N SER A 66 8.15 5.64 -8.35
CA SER A 66 7.86 7.07 -8.24
C SER A 66 9.13 7.92 -8.30
N ASN A 67 10.21 7.51 -7.63
CA ASN A 67 11.51 8.21 -7.71
C ASN A 67 12.02 8.25 -9.15
N ARG A 68 11.88 7.14 -9.88
CA ARG A 68 12.29 7.07 -11.28
C ARG A 68 11.41 7.94 -12.18
N ALA A 69 10.09 7.88 -12.01
CA ALA A 69 9.11 8.61 -12.82
C ALA A 69 9.18 10.13 -12.63
N PHE A 70 9.44 10.59 -11.40
CA PHE A 70 9.49 12.01 -11.06
C PHE A 70 10.91 12.57 -10.98
N HIS A 71 11.93 11.79 -11.35
CA HIS A 71 13.36 12.16 -11.28
C HIS A 71 13.79 12.70 -9.90
N LEU A 72 13.23 12.12 -8.83
CA LEU A 72 13.49 12.56 -7.46
C LEU A 72 14.83 12.00 -6.96
N ARG A 73 15.66 12.88 -6.39
CA ARG A 73 16.88 12.50 -5.67
C ARG A 73 16.64 12.69 -4.19
N GLN A 74 16.47 11.58 -3.48
CA GLN A 74 16.18 11.59 -2.05
C GLN A 74 17.30 10.94 -1.26
N ALA A 75 17.55 11.45 -0.06
CA ALA A 75 18.48 10.84 0.86
C ALA A 75 17.93 9.49 1.36
N PRO A 76 18.80 8.51 1.70
CA PRO A 76 18.36 7.24 2.27
C PRO A 76 17.44 7.39 3.49
N ALA A 77 17.73 8.37 4.35
CA ALA A 77 16.90 8.69 5.51
C ALA A 77 15.46 9.08 5.14
N THR A 78 15.26 9.78 4.01
CA THR A 78 13.93 10.13 3.49
C THR A 78 13.17 8.89 3.03
N LEU A 79 13.83 7.96 2.35
CA LEU A 79 13.22 6.70 1.91
C LEU A 79 12.78 5.83 3.09
N ILE A 80 13.61 5.75 4.12
CA ILE A 80 13.27 5.08 5.38
C ILE A 80 12.05 5.75 6.02
N ALA A 81 12.05 7.08 6.13
CA ALA A 81 10.94 7.83 6.70
C ALA A 81 9.62 7.63 5.92
N ILE A 82 9.66 7.64 4.58
CA ILE A 82 8.49 7.34 3.74
C ILE A 82 7.98 5.92 4.00
N THR A 83 8.90 4.95 4.05
CA THR A 83 8.54 3.54 4.30
C THR A 83 7.85 3.40 5.65
N LEU A 84 8.45 3.94 6.71
CA LEU A 84 7.91 3.92 8.07
C LEU A 84 6.56 4.65 8.17
N ALA A 85 6.40 5.78 7.47
CA ALA A 85 5.14 6.52 7.44
C ALA A 85 4.05 5.80 6.64
N SER A 86 4.42 5.01 5.63
CA SER A 86 3.46 4.30 4.78
C SER A 86 2.82 3.10 5.47
N ILE A 87 3.49 2.46 6.43
CA ILE A 87 2.95 1.30 7.17
C ILE A 87 1.68 1.64 7.96
N PRO A 88 1.67 2.62 8.89
CA PRO A 88 0.46 2.96 9.62
C PRO A 88 -0.64 3.52 8.72
N LEU A 89 -0.26 4.25 7.65
CA LEU A 89 -1.22 4.71 6.66
C LEU A 89 -1.86 3.54 5.89
N ALA A 90 -1.07 2.54 5.48
CA ALA A 90 -1.57 1.33 4.83
C ALA A 90 -2.53 0.58 5.75
N PHE A 91 -2.17 0.43 7.02
CA PHE A 91 -3.03 -0.21 8.01
C PHE A 91 -4.37 0.53 8.15
N ALA A 92 -4.33 1.86 8.28
CA ALA A 92 -5.56 2.67 8.31
C ALA A 92 -6.38 2.47 7.02
N LEU A 93 -5.75 2.54 5.84
CA LEU A 93 -6.44 2.32 4.57
C LEU A 93 -7.06 0.92 4.46
N ILE A 94 -6.40 -0.13 4.95
CA ILE A 94 -6.93 -1.49 4.95
C ILE A 94 -8.12 -1.60 5.90
N LEU A 95 -8.03 -1.04 7.12
CA LEU A 95 -9.13 -1.08 8.08
C LEU A 95 -10.38 -0.35 7.57
N TYR A 96 -10.22 0.78 6.88
CA TYR A 96 -11.36 1.53 6.35
C TYR A 96 -11.84 1.00 5.00
N LEU A 97 -10.96 0.94 4.00
CA LEU A 97 -11.33 0.60 2.62
C LEU A 97 -11.25 -0.91 2.35
N GLY A 98 -10.22 -1.59 2.87
CA GLY A 98 -10.03 -3.03 2.70
C GLY A 98 -11.14 -3.86 3.34
N ILE A 99 -11.50 -3.57 4.59
CA ILE A 99 -12.63 -4.26 5.26
C ILE A 99 -13.95 -3.98 4.53
N SER A 100 -14.19 -2.74 4.10
CA SER A 100 -15.39 -2.42 3.32
C SER A 100 -15.45 -3.22 2.02
N PHE A 101 -14.31 -3.40 1.35
CA PHE A 101 -14.18 -4.25 0.17
C PHE A 101 -14.43 -5.73 0.49
N HIS A 102 -13.82 -6.27 1.55
CA HIS A 102 -14.03 -7.65 2.01
C HIS A 102 -15.51 -7.97 2.26
N LEU A 103 -16.22 -7.07 2.95
CA LEU A 103 -17.64 -7.21 3.22
C LEU A 103 -18.49 -7.14 1.95
N TRP A 104 -18.09 -6.29 1.00
CA TRP A 104 -18.77 -6.20 -0.30
C TRP A 104 -18.62 -7.49 -1.10
N ILE A 105 -17.39 -8.01 -1.25
CA ILE A 105 -17.14 -9.22 -2.04
C ILE A 105 -17.76 -10.46 -1.39
N GLY A 106 -17.69 -10.59 -0.07
CA GLY A 106 -18.30 -11.70 0.67
C GLY A 106 -19.83 -11.66 0.71
N GLY A 107 -20.45 -10.51 0.39
CA GLY A 107 -21.89 -10.40 0.18
C GLY A 107 -22.34 -10.63 -1.26
N THR A 108 -21.40 -10.72 -2.21
CA THR A 108 -21.68 -10.86 -3.65
C THR A 108 -21.24 -12.18 -4.26
N LEU A 109 -20.31 -12.89 -3.61
CA LEU A 109 -19.85 -14.23 -3.95
C LEU A 109 -20.61 -15.27 -3.12
#